data_AF-A0A431LE42-F1
#
_entry.id   AF-A0A431LE42-F1
#
_cell.length_a   1.000
_cell.length_b   1.000
_cell.length_c   1.000
_cell.angle_alpha   90.00
_cell.angle_beta   90.00
_cell.angle_gamma   90.00
#
_symmetry.space_group_name_H-M   'P 1'
#
loop_
_entity.id
_entity.type
_entity.pdbx_description
1 polymer ?
#
loop_
_entity_poly.entity_id
_entity_poly.type
_entity_poly.pdbx_seq_one_letter_code
_entity_poly.pdbx_strand_id
1 'polypeptide(L)'
;MEYLLSLSDDAHKHMVIFTLPENIVRHNAIDVVIDVIGDENIDELVSKNLLAPGYIDDLQALQRIIFDKDEQGIFIRETVSFAANNDELNPDAPLMQAFIPAMRDGVKYFRTDIIVSGGLKTGSSSTSRDVSAGGLGQGGSAASGGLDAKDFSDAFFLHQICVGRQLDVTKDHIELDQTLKHAEKEGLVEVDVKQASYRSTPKGKAKHDAIMAEAQDLIRRYDIFCDVDVDSTGTARFDTGLGRDLRVPVYEMEGVNPFRARFLLGLNDGEWDKMDDWTDVVENPDWFASIMEPIERAPSVDEIGRTKLQSIIEQGKTKLRQESQFR
;
A
#
# COMPACT_ATOMS: atom_id res chain seq x y z
N MET A 1 20.80 25.90 6.67
CA MET A 1 20.20 24.55 6.54
C MET A 1 18.93 24.73 5.74
N GLU A 2 18.68 23.87 4.77
CA GLU A 2 17.55 23.99 3.85
C GLU A 2 16.35 23.20 4.38
N TYR A 3 15.15 23.74 4.19
CA TYR A 3 13.89 23.09 4.54
C TYR A 3 13.18 22.70 3.25
N LEU A 4 13.09 21.40 2.98
CA LEU A 4 12.41 20.87 1.80
C LEU A 4 11.01 20.40 2.17
N LEU A 5 10.00 21.04 1.60
CA LEU A 5 8.60 20.65 1.77
C LEU A 5 8.14 19.95 0.50
N SER A 6 7.77 18.67 0.61
CA SER A 6 7.05 17.96 -0.43
C SER A 6 5.56 18.15 -0.19
N LEU A 7 4.82 18.56 -1.20
CA LEU A 7 3.36 18.67 -1.18
C LEU A 7 2.78 17.73 -2.23
N SER A 8 1.86 16.86 -1.86
CA SER A 8 1.14 16.03 -2.82
C SER A 8 -0.34 15.90 -2.49
N ASP A 9 -1.13 15.48 -3.48
CA ASP A 9 -2.48 15.00 -3.24
C ASP A 9 -2.45 13.57 -2.67
N ASP A 10 -3.59 13.11 -2.15
CA ASP A 10 -3.78 11.77 -1.57
C ASP A 10 -3.53 10.62 -2.56
N ALA A 11 -3.66 10.91 -3.87
CA ALA A 11 -3.37 9.96 -4.94
C ALA A 11 -1.93 10.03 -5.45
N HIS A 12 -1.09 10.93 -4.90
CA HIS A 12 0.25 11.25 -5.38
C HIS A 12 0.36 11.53 -6.90
N LYS A 13 -0.74 11.95 -7.52
CA LYS A 13 -0.80 12.28 -8.94
C LYS A 13 -0.15 13.63 -9.22
N HIS A 14 -0.25 14.55 -8.27
CA HIS A 14 0.37 15.86 -8.34
C HIS A 14 1.31 16.00 -7.15
N MET A 15 2.58 16.29 -7.42
CA MET A 15 3.60 16.44 -6.38
C MET A 15 4.52 17.61 -6.69
N VAL A 16 4.80 18.41 -5.66
CA VAL A 16 5.62 19.61 -5.76
C VAL A 16 6.61 19.63 -4.60
N ILE A 17 7.85 20.02 -4.89
CA ILE A 17 8.88 20.23 -3.86
C ILE A 17 9.19 21.72 -3.77
N PHE A 18 9.07 22.25 -2.55
CA PHE A 18 9.46 23.60 -2.18
C PHE A 18 10.76 23.62 -1.40
N THR A 19 11.63 24.57 -1.73
CA THR A 19 12.79 24.90 -0.90
C THR A 19 12.46 26.13 -0.07
N LEU A 20 12.08 25.91 1.19
CA LEU A 20 11.66 26.97 2.09
C LEU A 20 12.84 27.52 2.90
N PRO A 21 12.99 28.86 2.98
CA PRO A 21 13.94 29.48 3.88
C PRO A 21 13.43 29.41 5.33
N GLU A 22 14.37 29.46 6.27
CA GLU A 22 14.08 29.27 7.71
C GLU A 22 13.05 30.28 8.25
N ASN A 23 13.01 31.50 7.71
CA ASN A 23 12.05 32.51 8.13
C ASN A 23 10.61 32.14 7.74
N ILE A 24 10.39 31.40 6.65
CA ILE A 24 9.05 30.98 6.23
C ILE A 24 8.54 29.86 7.14
N VAL A 25 9.34 28.80 7.36
CA VAL A 25 8.92 27.64 8.18
C VAL A 25 8.68 27.94 9.67
N ARG A 26 9.10 29.12 10.16
CA ARG A 26 8.81 29.59 11.51
C ARG A 26 7.40 30.14 11.68
N HIS A 27 6.69 30.45 10.60
CA HIS A 27 5.28 30.83 10.64
C HIS A 27 4.40 29.62 10.88
N ASN A 28 3.14 29.87 11.26
CA ASN A 28 2.16 28.82 11.48
C ASN A 28 1.94 28.04 10.18
N ALA A 29 1.68 26.75 10.29
CA ALA A 29 1.52 25.88 9.14
C ALA A 29 0.44 26.37 8.17
N ILE A 30 -0.67 26.90 8.70
CA ILE A 30 -1.76 27.45 7.87
C ILE A 30 -1.34 28.70 7.08
N ASP A 31 -0.54 29.58 7.69
CA ASP A 31 -0.06 30.81 7.04
C ASP A 31 0.89 30.45 5.90
N VAL A 32 1.78 29.47 6.11
CA VAL A 32 2.68 29.00 5.04
C VAL A 32 1.91 28.36 3.89
N VAL A 33 0.85 27.60 4.19
CA VAL A 33 -0.02 27.04 3.14
C VAL A 33 -0.67 28.15 2.33
N ILE A 34 -1.24 29.16 2.98
CA ILE A 34 -1.91 30.27 2.29
C ILE A 34 -0.92 31.14 1.51
N ASP A 35 0.18 31.54 2.13
CA ASP A 35 1.10 32.54 1.59
C ASP A 35 2.08 31.96 0.56
N VAL A 36 2.39 30.66 0.63
CA VAL A 36 3.35 30.01 -0.29
C VAL A 36 2.66 29.08 -1.25
N ILE A 37 1.79 28.19 -0.75
CA ILE A 37 1.10 27.23 -1.64
C ILE A 37 -0.07 27.93 -2.34
N GLY A 38 -0.73 28.90 -1.70
CA GLY A 38 -1.82 29.67 -2.27
C GLY A 38 -1.42 30.89 -3.10
N ASP A 39 -0.12 31.15 -3.31
CA ASP A 39 0.35 32.31 -4.07
C ASP A 39 -0.08 32.21 -5.54
N GLU A 40 -0.86 33.19 -6.00
CA GLU A 40 -1.34 33.28 -7.38
C GLU A 40 -0.20 33.68 -8.35
N ASN A 41 0.91 34.21 -7.84
CA ASN A 41 2.07 34.66 -8.63
C ASN A 41 3.19 33.60 -8.66
N ILE A 42 2.92 32.46 -9.30
CA ILE A 42 3.83 31.30 -9.34
C ILE A 42 5.22 31.66 -9.92
N ASP A 43 5.28 32.58 -10.88
CA ASP A 43 6.54 33.07 -11.45
C ASP A 43 7.44 33.72 -10.39
N GLU A 44 6.85 34.35 -9.37
CA GLU A 44 7.58 34.94 -8.27
C GLU A 44 8.19 33.86 -7.36
N LEU A 45 7.47 32.76 -7.10
CA LEU A 45 7.99 31.61 -6.35
C LEU A 45 9.19 30.98 -7.05
N VAL A 46 9.13 30.87 -8.38
CA VAL A 46 10.25 30.38 -9.20
C VAL A 46 11.43 31.36 -9.15
N SER A 47 11.17 32.67 -9.30
CA SER A 47 12.21 33.70 -9.26
C SER A 47 12.94 33.77 -7.90
N LYS A 48 12.23 33.44 -6.81
CA LYS A 48 12.76 33.37 -5.44
C LYS A 48 13.45 32.02 -5.14
N ASN A 49 13.50 31.09 -6.11
CA ASN A 49 13.99 29.72 -5.94
C ASN A 49 13.25 28.91 -4.86
N LEU A 50 11.99 29.25 -4.59
CA LEU A 50 11.14 28.48 -3.68
C LEU A 50 10.53 27.27 -4.40
N LEU A 51 10.29 27.39 -5.70
CA LEU A 51 9.68 26.38 -6.57
C LEU A 51 10.56 26.16 -7.81
N ALA A 52 10.78 24.91 -8.22
CA ALA A 52 11.44 24.65 -9.50
C ALA A 52 10.45 24.82 -10.68
N PRO A 53 10.88 25.34 -11.84
CA PRO A 53 10.00 25.59 -12.99
C PRO A 53 9.22 24.35 -13.49
N GLY A 54 9.76 23.15 -13.25
CA GLY A 54 9.12 21.89 -13.66
C GLY A 54 7.87 21.51 -12.86
N TYR A 55 7.57 22.20 -11.76
CA TYR A 55 6.46 21.88 -10.87
C TYR A 55 5.27 22.84 -10.99
N ILE A 56 5.26 23.73 -11.98
CA ILE A 56 4.21 24.76 -12.12
C ILE A 56 2.83 24.11 -12.34
N ASP A 57 2.74 23.14 -13.25
CA ASP A 57 1.46 22.49 -13.59
C ASP A 57 0.91 21.69 -12.40
N ASP A 58 1.77 21.00 -11.67
CA ASP A 58 1.39 20.25 -10.47
C ASP A 58 1.00 21.16 -9.32
N LEU A 59 1.68 22.30 -9.14
CA LEU A 59 1.28 23.29 -8.15
C LEU A 59 -0.09 23.87 -8.46
N GLN A 60 -0.38 24.19 -9.73
CA GLN A 60 -1.70 24.67 -10.12
C GLN A 60 -2.79 23.62 -9.89
N ALA A 61 -2.51 22.34 -10.13
CA ALA A 61 -3.44 21.27 -9.84
C ALA A 61 -3.72 21.13 -8.33
N LEU A 62 -2.67 21.18 -7.50
CA LEU A 62 -2.78 21.16 -6.04
C LEU A 62 -3.51 22.39 -5.50
N GLN A 63 -3.23 23.59 -6.05
CA GLN A 63 -3.94 24.82 -5.71
C GLN A 63 -5.44 24.70 -5.97
N ARG A 64 -5.85 24.08 -7.09
CA ARG A 64 -7.27 23.82 -7.36
C ARG A 64 -7.90 22.86 -6.37
N ILE A 65 -7.14 21.92 -5.81
CA ILE A 65 -7.62 20.98 -4.78
C ILE A 65 -7.75 21.69 -3.43
N ILE A 66 -6.77 22.53 -3.07
CA ILE A 66 -6.67 23.18 -1.77
C ILE A 66 -7.56 24.43 -1.66
N PHE A 67 -7.61 25.23 -2.73
CA PHE A 67 -8.17 26.58 -2.75
C PHE A 67 -9.35 26.70 -3.73
N ASP A 68 -10.08 25.60 -3.99
CA ASP A 68 -11.26 25.61 -4.85
C ASP A 68 -12.26 26.69 -4.39
N LYS A 69 -12.69 27.57 -5.31
CA LYS A 69 -13.62 28.67 -5.04
C LYS A 69 -14.90 28.44 -5.84
N ASP A 70 -16.06 28.76 -5.26
CA ASP A 70 -17.31 28.70 -6.01
C ASP A 70 -17.41 29.87 -7.00
N GLU A 71 -18.47 29.85 -7.80
CA GLU A 71 -18.84 30.93 -8.73
C GLU A 71 -18.99 32.31 -8.04
N GLN A 72 -18.97 32.37 -6.70
CA GLN A 72 -19.08 33.59 -5.89
C GLN A 72 -17.75 33.99 -5.23
N GLY A 73 -16.66 33.25 -5.47
CA GLY A 73 -15.32 33.52 -4.93
C GLY A 73 -15.15 33.12 -3.47
N ILE A 74 -16.09 32.35 -2.91
CA ILE A 74 -16.02 31.80 -1.55
C ILE A 74 -15.28 30.46 -1.62
N PHE A 75 -14.35 30.21 -0.70
CA PHE A 75 -13.64 28.93 -0.60
C PHE A 75 -14.66 27.80 -0.39
N ILE A 76 -14.81 26.93 -1.39
CA ILE A 76 -15.59 25.70 -1.27
C ILE A 76 -14.68 24.67 -0.63
N ARG A 77 -14.70 24.56 0.71
CA ARG A 77 -14.61 23.30 1.49
C ARG A 77 -14.02 23.56 2.89
N GLU A 78 -14.84 23.28 3.90
CA GLU A 78 -14.41 23.03 5.29
C GLU A 78 -13.78 21.61 5.46
N THR A 79 -13.34 20.95 4.37
CA THR A 79 -13.05 19.50 4.34
C THR A 79 -11.71 19.11 3.74
N VAL A 80 -10.77 20.06 3.57
CA VAL A 80 -9.39 19.73 3.21
C VAL A 80 -8.59 19.44 4.48
N SER A 81 -8.05 18.24 4.60
CA SER A 81 -7.13 17.86 5.68
C SER A 81 -5.70 17.77 5.16
N PHE A 82 -4.77 18.30 5.95
CA PHE A 82 -3.33 18.21 5.71
C PHE A 82 -2.72 17.23 6.70
N ALA A 83 -1.99 16.24 6.20
CA ALA A 83 -1.19 15.35 7.02
C ALA A 83 0.29 15.59 6.70
N ALA A 84 1.12 15.83 7.72
CA ALA A 84 2.56 15.96 7.57
C ALA A 84 3.27 14.74 8.15
N ASN A 85 4.06 14.05 7.32
CA ASN A 85 4.74 12.79 7.67
C ASN A 85 3.81 11.71 8.26
N ASN A 86 2.56 11.64 7.78
CA ASN A 86 1.47 10.75 8.23
C ASN A 86 0.77 11.16 9.54
N ASP A 87 1.15 12.27 10.16
CA ASP A 87 0.44 12.84 11.31
C ASP A 87 -0.41 14.03 10.88
N GLU A 88 -1.53 14.28 11.57
CA GLU A 88 -2.36 15.46 11.31
C GLU A 88 -1.56 16.75 11.51
N LEU A 89 -1.51 17.60 10.49
CA LEU A 89 -0.76 18.84 10.55
C LEU A 89 -1.51 19.85 11.44
N ASN A 90 -0.90 20.23 12.56
CA ASN A 90 -1.46 21.26 13.43
C ASN A 90 -1.36 22.64 12.74
N PRO A 91 -2.50 23.29 12.39
CA PRO A 91 -2.48 24.55 11.65
C PRO A 91 -1.90 25.72 12.44
N ASP A 92 -2.03 25.69 13.78
CA ASP A 92 -1.61 26.77 14.68
C ASP A 92 -0.16 26.63 15.16
N ALA A 93 0.49 25.51 14.85
CA ALA A 93 1.89 25.28 15.20
C ALA A 93 2.82 25.80 14.10
N PRO A 94 4.04 26.26 14.45
CA PRO A 94 5.06 26.57 13.46
C PRO A 94 5.34 25.38 12.55
N LEU A 95 5.36 25.60 11.23
CA LEU A 95 5.54 24.53 10.26
C LEU A 95 6.84 23.74 10.49
N MET A 96 7.88 24.40 11.00
CA MET A 96 9.16 23.80 11.38
C MET A 96 9.01 22.57 12.30
N GLN A 97 7.95 22.47 13.11
CA GLN A 97 7.72 21.30 13.96
C GLN A 97 7.38 20.03 13.18
N ALA A 98 6.82 20.19 11.97
CA ALA A 98 6.52 19.10 11.06
C ALA A 98 7.75 18.64 10.25
N PHE A 99 8.90 19.30 10.40
CA PHE A 99 10.12 18.92 9.68
C PHE A 99 10.96 17.94 10.48
N ILE A 100 11.45 16.91 9.78
CA ILE A 100 12.38 15.91 10.31
C ILE A 100 13.78 16.10 9.70
N PRO A 101 14.86 15.86 10.46
CA PRO A 101 16.22 15.95 9.93
C PRO A 101 16.46 14.82 8.91
N ALA A 102 17.06 15.19 7.77
CA ALA A 102 17.36 14.29 6.66
C ALA A 102 18.80 14.51 6.15
N MET A 103 19.34 13.51 5.45
CA MET A 103 20.67 13.56 4.86
C MET A 103 20.65 12.95 3.45
N ARG A 104 21.25 13.64 2.47
CA ARG A 104 21.44 13.18 1.09
C ARG A 104 22.81 13.67 0.62
N ASP A 105 23.62 12.79 0.05
CA ASP A 105 24.96 13.12 -0.48
C ASP A 105 25.87 13.86 0.51
N GLY A 106 25.74 13.56 1.81
CA GLY A 106 26.50 14.19 2.89
C GLY A 106 26.01 15.60 3.30
N VAL A 107 24.97 16.12 2.65
CA VAL A 107 24.33 17.40 2.99
C VAL A 107 23.18 17.15 3.97
N LYS A 108 23.18 17.87 5.10
CA LYS A 108 22.10 17.84 6.10
C LYS A 108 21.06 18.90 5.78
N TYR A 109 19.80 18.47 5.74
CA TYR A 109 18.64 19.33 5.52
C TYR A 109 17.48 18.87 6.40
N PHE A 110 16.38 19.62 6.38
CA PHE A 110 15.14 19.26 7.04
C PHE A 110 14.09 18.96 5.96
N ARG A 111 13.31 17.89 6.13
CA ARG A 111 12.24 17.51 5.19
C ARG A 111 10.89 17.40 5.89
N THR A 112 9.83 17.77 5.21
CA THR A 112 8.46 17.42 5.58
C THR A 112 7.70 17.00 4.33
N ASP A 113 6.85 15.97 4.46
CA ASP A 113 5.97 15.52 3.38
C ASP A 113 4.52 15.80 3.78
N ILE A 114 3.87 16.73 3.09
CA ILE A 114 2.48 17.12 3.31
C ILE A 114 1.58 16.47 2.26
N ILE A 115 0.58 15.73 2.72
CA ILE A 115 -0.46 15.13 1.88
C ILE A 115 -1.76 15.90 2.07
N VAL A 116 -2.39 16.26 0.96
CA VAL A 116 -3.68 16.96 0.88
C VAL A 116 -4.77 15.96 0.54
N SER A 117 -5.75 15.81 1.44
CA SER A 117 -6.92 14.94 1.24
C SER A 117 -8.20 15.78 1.15
N GLY A 118 -8.96 15.62 0.05
CA GLY A 118 -10.21 16.33 -0.21
C GLY A 118 -11.43 15.52 0.25
N GLY A 119 -12.08 15.92 1.34
CA GLY A 119 -13.22 15.18 1.90
C GLY A 119 -14.54 15.38 1.17
N LEU A 120 -15.02 14.32 0.50
CA LEU A 120 -16.45 13.98 0.40
C LEU A 120 -16.73 12.85 1.40
N LYS A 121 -16.81 13.21 2.69
CA LYS A 121 -17.40 12.32 3.70
C LYS A 121 -18.91 12.52 3.65
N THR A 122 -19.62 11.60 3.01
CA THR A 122 -21.08 11.48 3.16
C THR A 122 -21.39 11.11 4.62
N GLY A 123 -22.35 11.84 5.18
CA GLY A 123 -22.49 12.02 6.62
C GLY A 123 -22.91 10.79 7.41
N SER A 124 -22.40 10.75 8.63
CA SER A 124 -23.16 10.30 9.81
C SER A 124 -22.62 11.06 11.02
N SER A 125 -23.09 12.30 11.17
CA SER A 125 -23.05 13.00 12.45
C SER A 125 -24.06 12.33 13.39
N SER A 126 -23.57 11.68 14.44
CA SER A 126 -24.33 11.61 15.68
C SER A 126 -23.36 11.78 16.86
N THR A 127 -23.37 13.01 17.36
CA THR A 127 -22.99 13.44 18.71
C THR A 127 -23.05 12.31 19.74
N SER A 128 -21.88 11.99 20.30
CA SER A 128 -21.75 11.32 21.59
C SER A 128 -22.24 12.28 22.69
N ARG A 129 -23.34 11.91 23.34
CA ARG A 129 -23.57 12.24 24.75
C ARG A 129 -23.47 10.95 25.53
N ASP A 130 -22.50 10.93 26.45
CA ASP A 130 -22.34 9.92 27.48
C ASP A 130 -23.66 9.65 28.22
N VAL A 131 -24.06 8.38 28.26
CA VAL A 131 -24.77 7.83 29.42
C VAL A 131 -24.30 6.39 29.66
N SER A 132 -23.74 6.16 30.83
CA SER A 132 -23.33 4.88 31.37
C SER A 132 -24.55 3.99 31.67
N ALA A 133 -24.51 2.71 31.29
CA ALA A 133 -25.20 1.61 31.98
C ALA A 133 -24.69 0.26 31.45
N GLY A 134 -24.43 -0.68 32.35
CA GLY A 134 -23.72 -1.93 32.07
C GLY A 134 -24.53 -3.02 31.37
N GLY A 135 -23.83 -4.09 31.02
CA GLY A 135 -24.43 -5.40 30.79
C GLY A 135 -23.89 -6.16 29.58
N LEU A 136 -22.98 -7.09 29.86
CA LEU A 136 -22.89 -8.46 29.29
C LEU A 136 -22.94 -8.65 27.77
N GLY A 137 -21.88 -9.25 27.21
CA GLY A 137 -22.03 -10.19 26.08
C GLY A 137 -20.94 -10.13 25.02
N GLN A 138 -20.06 -11.14 25.08
CA GLN A 138 -19.21 -11.70 24.03
C GLN A 138 -19.50 -11.32 22.57
N GLY A 139 -18.42 -11.06 21.82
CA GLY A 139 -18.38 -11.13 20.36
C GLY A 139 -17.12 -10.48 19.82
N GLY A 140 -16.01 -11.22 19.80
CA GLY A 140 -14.78 -10.76 19.14
C GLY A 140 -15.03 -10.55 17.65
N SER A 141 -14.87 -9.33 17.16
CA SER A 141 -14.80 -9.03 15.73
C SER A 141 -13.37 -9.17 15.29
N ALA A 142 -13.13 -10.20 14.48
CA ALA A 142 -11.88 -10.48 13.81
C ALA A 142 -11.47 -9.31 12.89
N ALA A 143 -10.15 -9.16 12.77
CA ALA A 143 -9.40 -8.20 11.99
C ALA A 143 -9.96 -7.95 10.59
N SER A 144 -10.29 -6.69 10.28
CA SER A 144 -10.24 -6.14 8.93
C SER A 144 -8.76 -5.93 8.56
N GLY A 145 -8.05 -7.02 8.29
CA GLY A 145 -6.68 -7.00 7.78
C GLY A 145 -6.66 -6.75 6.28
N GLY A 146 -6.98 -5.52 5.87
CA GLY A 146 -6.61 -5.04 4.54
C GLY A 146 -5.09 -4.88 4.53
N LEU A 147 -4.40 -5.70 3.76
CA LEU A 147 -2.99 -5.44 3.47
C LEU A 147 -2.94 -4.19 2.60
N ASP A 148 -2.12 -3.25 3.02
CA ASP A 148 -1.83 -2.04 2.27
C ASP A 148 -1.13 -2.43 0.96
N ALA A 149 -1.42 -1.76 -0.16
CA ALA A 149 -0.73 -1.99 -1.43
C ALA A 149 0.80 -1.90 -1.26
N LYS A 150 1.23 -1.10 -0.28
CA LYS A 150 2.62 -1.02 0.15
C LYS A 150 3.20 -2.35 0.65
N ASP A 151 2.46 -3.16 1.40
CA ASP A 151 2.96 -4.45 1.92
C ASP A 151 3.24 -5.44 0.78
N PHE A 152 2.41 -5.43 -0.27
CA PHE A 152 2.64 -6.23 -1.46
C PHE A 152 3.82 -5.72 -2.27
N SER A 153 3.96 -4.40 -2.39
CA SER A 153 5.10 -3.74 -3.06
C SER A 153 6.43 -4.12 -2.40
N ASP A 154 6.52 -3.98 -1.06
CA ASP A 154 7.71 -4.32 -0.27
C ASP A 154 8.07 -5.82 -0.41
N ALA A 155 7.06 -6.69 -0.39
CA ALA A 155 7.25 -8.13 -0.55
C ALA A 155 7.68 -8.52 -1.97
N PHE A 156 7.09 -7.89 -3.00
CA PHE A 156 7.41 -8.11 -4.40
C PHE A 156 8.85 -7.68 -4.70
N PHE A 157 9.23 -6.47 -4.30
CA PHE A 157 10.60 -5.97 -4.44
C PHE A 157 11.62 -6.92 -3.81
N LEU A 158 11.39 -7.30 -2.55
CA LEU A 158 12.31 -8.17 -1.83
C LEU A 158 12.41 -9.54 -2.51
N HIS A 159 11.29 -10.07 -3.00
CA HIS A 159 11.27 -11.31 -3.76
C HIS A 159 12.14 -11.23 -5.01
N GLN A 160 11.98 -10.18 -5.83
CA GLN A 160 12.77 -9.99 -7.06
C GLN A 160 14.28 -9.95 -6.77
N ILE A 161 14.70 -9.25 -5.72
CA ILE A 161 16.12 -9.24 -5.30
C ILE A 161 16.57 -10.63 -4.82
N CYS A 162 15.75 -11.34 -4.03
CA CYS A 162 16.09 -12.68 -3.51
C CYS A 162 16.16 -13.77 -4.58
N VAL A 163 15.38 -13.68 -5.66
CA VAL A 163 15.46 -14.60 -6.81
C VAL A 163 16.57 -14.23 -7.80
N GLY A 164 17.32 -13.16 -7.50
CA GLY A 164 18.55 -12.80 -8.20
C GLY A 164 18.38 -11.79 -9.34
N ARG A 165 17.28 -11.02 -9.37
CA ARG A 165 17.17 -9.86 -10.27
C ARG A 165 18.21 -8.83 -9.87
N GLN A 166 18.99 -8.37 -10.84
CA GLN A 166 19.99 -7.34 -10.61
C GLN A 166 19.33 -5.96 -10.69
N LEU A 167 19.52 -5.17 -9.63
CA LEU A 167 19.14 -3.78 -9.59
C LEU A 167 20.40 -2.91 -9.47
N ASP A 168 20.76 -2.25 -10.57
CA ASP A 168 22.00 -1.48 -10.72
C ASP A 168 22.01 -0.22 -9.84
N VAL A 169 22.92 -0.14 -8.87
CA VAL A 169 22.97 0.99 -7.92
C VAL A 169 23.45 2.30 -8.55
N THR A 170 23.95 2.27 -9.80
CA THR A 170 24.46 3.44 -10.51
C THR A 170 23.38 4.15 -11.33
N LYS A 171 22.17 3.57 -11.39
CA LYS A 171 21.01 4.14 -12.06
C LYS A 171 20.02 4.69 -11.04
N ASP A 172 19.38 5.79 -11.41
CA ASP A 172 18.22 6.28 -10.68
C ASP A 172 17.02 5.36 -10.97
N HIS A 173 16.49 4.74 -9.92
CA HIS A 173 15.26 3.94 -9.96
C HIS A 173 14.17 4.73 -9.25
N ILE A 174 13.70 5.80 -9.90
CA ILE A 174 12.74 6.75 -9.33
C ILE A 174 11.43 6.03 -8.98
N GLU A 175 11.10 5.01 -9.77
CA GLU A 175 9.93 4.13 -9.66
C GLU A 175 9.99 3.22 -8.42
N LEU A 176 11.16 3.10 -7.78
CA LEU A 176 11.40 2.26 -6.61
C LEU A 176 11.69 3.06 -5.34
N ASP A 177 11.65 4.39 -5.40
CA ASP A 177 12.27 5.25 -4.39
C ASP A 177 11.72 4.95 -2.99
N GLN A 178 10.42 4.69 -2.85
CA GLN A 178 9.80 4.42 -1.55
C GLN A 178 10.16 3.02 -1.04
N THR A 179 10.01 2.01 -1.89
CA THR A 179 10.22 0.60 -1.55
C THR A 179 11.70 0.31 -1.29
N LEU A 180 12.59 0.87 -2.10
CA LEU A 180 14.03 0.74 -1.93
C LEU A 180 14.50 1.40 -0.64
N LYS A 181 14.07 2.64 -0.35
CA LYS A 181 14.37 3.32 0.93
C LYS A 181 13.86 2.53 2.12
N HIS A 182 12.66 1.96 2.02
CA HIS A 182 12.12 1.09 3.07
C HIS A 182 13.00 -0.15 3.27
N ALA A 183 13.35 -0.86 2.19
CA ALA A 183 14.17 -2.05 2.25
C ALA A 183 15.59 -1.79 2.80
N GLU A 184 16.20 -0.65 2.44
CA GLU A 184 17.49 -0.21 2.98
C GLU A 184 17.39 0.15 4.47
N LYS A 185 16.39 0.95 4.85
CA LYS A 185 16.13 1.34 6.25
C LYS A 185 15.90 0.13 7.14
N GLU A 186 15.19 -0.86 6.65
CA GLU A 186 14.94 -2.11 7.35
C GLU A 186 16.12 -3.09 7.28
N GLY A 187 17.19 -2.77 6.55
CA GLY A 187 18.35 -3.63 6.39
C GLY A 187 18.01 -4.96 5.72
N LEU A 188 17.04 -4.97 4.80
CA LEU A 188 16.63 -6.14 4.01
C LEU A 188 17.52 -6.32 2.78
N VAL A 189 18.06 -5.23 2.26
CA VAL A 189 18.99 -5.22 1.12
C VAL A 189 20.26 -4.45 1.47
N GLU A 190 21.34 -4.75 0.74
CA GLU A 190 22.62 -4.06 0.81
C GLU A 190 23.25 -3.97 -0.58
N VAL A 191 24.19 -3.04 -0.74
CA VAL A 191 24.94 -2.87 -2.00
C VAL A 191 26.03 -3.93 -2.12
N ASP A 192 26.00 -4.71 -3.20
CA ASP A 192 27.13 -5.51 -3.65
C ASP A 192 28.08 -4.66 -4.50
N VAL A 193 29.15 -4.17 -3.88
CA VAL A 193 30.16 -3.34 -4.54
C VAL A 193 30.80 -4.03 -5.75
N LYS A 194 30.91 -5.37 -5.76
CA LYS A 194 31.54 -6.09 -6.88
C LYS A 194 30.64 -6.14 -8.10
N GLN A 195 29.33 -6.20 -7.89
CA GLN A 195 28.34 -6.30 -8.96
C GLN A 195 27.66 -4.95 -9.25
N ALA A 196 27.98 -3.89 -8.51
CA ALA A 196 27.31 -2.60 -8.57
C ALA A 196 25.78 -2.75 -8.55
N SER A 197 25.27 -3.65 -7.71
CA SER A 197 23.84 -3.97 -7.62
C SER A 197 23.40 -4.23 -6.20
N TYR A 198 22.10 -4.13 -5.94
CA TYR A 198 21.52 -4.56 -4.67
C TYR A 198 21.51 -6.09 -4.55
N ARG A 199 21.76 -6.57 -3.33
CA ARG A 199 21.55 -7.98 -2.94
C ARG A 199 20.80 -8.05 -1.62
N SER A 200 20.12 -9.16 -1.36
CA SER A 200 19.46 -9.39 -0.08
C SER A 200 20.47 -9.59 1.05
N THR A 201 20.22 -8.98 2.21
CA THR A 201 20.95 -9.30 3.45
C THR A 201 20.47 -10.64 4.03
N PRO A 202 21.13 -11.20 5.06
CA PRO A 202 20.59 -12.34 5.80
C PRO A 202 19.19 -12.07 6.41
N LYS A 203 18.93 -10.83 6.87
CA LYS A 203 17.61 -10.42 7.39
C LYS A 203 16.56 -10.40 6.26
N GLY A 204 16.92 -9.83 5.10
CA GLY A 204 16.07 -9.85 3.91
C GLY A 204 15.74 -11.26 3.45
N LYS A 205 16.76 -12.13 3.36
CA LYS A 205 16.58 -13.53 2.99
C LYS A 205 15.66 -14.27 3.96
N ALA A 206 15.84 -14.07 5.27
CA ALA A 206 14.96 -14.68 6.28
C ALA A 206 13.51 -14.19 6.17
N LYS A 207 13.29 -12.90 5.90
CA LYS A 207 11.94 -12.34 5.65
C LYS A 207 11.33 -12.96 4.39
N HIS A 208 12.09 -13.09 3.31
CA HIS A 208 11.67 -13.78 2.09
C HIS A 208 11.33 -15.25 2.35
N ASP A 209 12.16 -15.98 3.08
CA ASP A 209 11.89 -17.38 3.44
C ASP A 209 10.61 -17.54 4.26
N ALA A 210 10.29 -16.59 5.15
CA ALA A 210 9.02 -16.58 5.88
C ALA A 210 7.81 -16.38 4.96
N ILE A 211 7.92 -15.50 3.97
CA ILE A 211 6.88 -15.28 2.94
C ILE A 211 6.67 -16.57 2.12
N MET A 212 7.76 -17.23 1.70
CA MET A 212 7.70 -18.48 0.94
C MET A 212 7.14 -19.63 1.80
N ALA A 213 7.50 -19.70 3.08
CA ALA A 213 6.95 -20.69 4.01
C ALA A 213 5.44 -20.51 4.21
N GLU A 214 4.95 -19.27 4.26
CA GLU A 214 3.51 -18.97 4.31
C GLU A 214 2.80 -19.42 3.03
N ALA A 215 3.36 -19.13 1.85
CA ALA A 215 2.81 -19.59 0.58
C ALA A 215 2.74 -21.13 0.52
N GLN A 216 3.79 -21.81 0.95
CA GLN A 216 3.84 -23.29 1.01
C GLN A 216 2.84 -23.87 2.01
N ASP A 217 2.57 -23.19 3.12
CA ASP A 217 1.51 -23.58 4.05
C ASP A 217 0.12 -23.43 3.43
N LEU A 218 -0.12 -22.33 2.70
CA LEU A 218 -1.36 -22.14 1.95
C LEU A 218 -1.57 -23.23 0.91
N ILE A 219 -0.54 -23.59 0.13
CA ILE A 219 -0.59 -24.70 -0.82
C ILE A 219 -0.96 -25.99 -0.09
N ARG A 220 -0.23 -26.33 0.97
CA ARG A 220 -0.47 -27.56 1.74
C ARG A 220 -1.92 -27.69 2.22
N ARG A 221 -2.52 -26.58 2.66
CA ARG A 221 -3.87 -26.57 3.25
C ARG A 221 -4.99 -26.45 2.22
N TYR A 222 -4.75 -25.75 1.11
CA TYR A 222 -5.83 -25.28 0.25
C TYR A 222 -5.72 -25.66 -1.21
N ASP A 223 -4.57 -26.16 -1.67
CA ASP A 223 -4.38 -26.47 -3.09
C ASP A 223 -5.33 -27.58 -3.58
N ILE A 224 -5.75 -28.48 -2.68
CA ILE A 224 -6.81 -29.47 -2.93
C ILE A 224 -8.11 -28.84 -3.45
N PHE A 225 -8.41 -27.57 -3.14
CA PHE A 225 -9.63 -26.89 -3.56
C PHE A 225 -9.47 -26.13 -4.89
N CYS A 226 -8.34 -26.24 -5.59
CA CYS A 226 -8.14 -25.60 -6.90
C CYS A 226 -9.01 -26.21 -8.01
N ASP A 227 -9.48 -27.45 -7.81
CA ASP A 227 -10.28 -28.19 -8.77
C ASP A 227 -11.27 -29.09 -8.02
N VAL A 228 -12.48 -28.56 -7.79
CA VAL A 228 -13.55 -29.25 -7.07
C VAL A 228 -14.75 -29.49 -7.98
N ASP A 229 -15.04 -30.76 -8.24
CA ASP A 229 -16.28 -31.20 -8.88
C ASP A 229 -17.23 -31.75 -7.80
N VAL A 230 -18.49 -31.31 -7.81
CA VAL A 230 -19.48 -31.72 -6.80
C VAL A 230 -20.66 -32.35 -7.52
N ASP A 231 -20.88 -33.63 -7.26
CA ASP A 231 -21.98 -34.35 -7.88
C ASP A 231 -23.35 -33.98 -7.28
N SER A 232 -24.42 -34.52 -7.88
CA SER A 232 -25.80 -34.26 -7.44
C SER A 232 -26.12 -34.74 -6.02
N THR A 233 -25.26 -35.58 -5.43
CA THR A 233 -25.40 -36.05 -4.04
C THR A 233 -24.68 -35.15 -3.03
N GLY A 234 -23.90 -34.17 -3.50
CA GLY A 234 -23.07 -33.31 -2.66
C GLY A 234 -21.70 -33.91 -2.33
N THR A 235 -21.31 -35.00 -3.00
CA THR A 235 -19.98 -35.59 -2.85
C THR A 235 -18.97 -34.79 -3.67
N ALA A 236 -17.93 -34.28 -3.02
CA ALA A 236 -16.86 -33.52 -3.64
C ALA A 236 -15.76 -34.47 -4.15
N ARG A 237 -15.35 -34.25 -5.39
CA ARG A 237 -14.22 -34.89 -6.05
C ARG A 237 -13.19 -33.81 -6.35
N PHE A 238 -11.94 -34.11 -6.05
CA PHE A 238 -10.83 -33.16 -6.17
C PHE A 238 -9.86 -33.66 -7.24
N ASP A 239 -9.20 -32.74 -7.96
CA ASP A 239 -8.19 -33.03 -8.99
C ASP A 239 -8.74 -33.85 -10.18
N THR A 240 -9.95 -33.50 -10.63
CA THR A 240 -10.67 -34.20 -11.70
C THR A 240 -10.35 -33.68 -13.11
N GLY A 241 -9.78 -32.48 -13.22
CA GLY A 241 -9.62 -31.70 -14.44
C GLY A 241 -10.92 -31.07 -14.96
N LEU A 242 -12.04 -31.23 -14.26
CA LEU A 242 -13.39 -30.82 -14.69
C LEU A 242 -14.11 -29.94 -13.64
N GLY A 243 -13.53 -29.77 -12.46
CA GLY A 243 -14.10 -29.01 -11.37
C GLY A 243 -13.84 -27.52 -11.48
N ARG A 244 -14.23 -26.79 -10.43
CA ARG A 244 -14.05 -25.34 -10.31
C ARG A 244 -13.03 -25.04 -9.23
N ASP A 245 -12.30 -23.94 -9.40
CA ASP A 245 -11.47 -23.40 -8.33
C ASP A 245 -12.36 -22.80 -7.24
N LEU A 246 -12.32 -23.40 -6.06
CA LEU A 246 -13.07 -22.98 -4.89
C LEU A 246 -12.16 -22.41 -3.79
N ARG A 247 -10.88 -22.16 -4.07
CA ARG A 247 -9.93 -21.66 -3.05
C ARG A 247 -10.38 -20.35 -2.42
N VAL A 248 -10.84 -19.39 -3.23
CA VAL A 248 -11.30 -18.07 -2.74
C VAL A 248 -12.44 -18.18 -1.70
N PRO A 249 -13.59 -18.79 -2.01
CA PRO A 249 -14.67 -18.90 -1.02
C PRO A 249 -14.28 -19.79 0.17
N VAL A 250 -13.36 -20.76 -0.01
CA VAL A 250 -12.79 -21.51 1.12
C VAL A 250 -11.93 -20.62 2.02
N TYR A 251 -11.09 -19.74 1.45
CA TYR A 251 -10.32 -18.77 2.23
C TYR A 251 -11.23 -17.88 3.06
N GLU A 252 -12.28 -17.33 2.45
CA GLU A 252 -13.27 -16.50 3.14
C GLU A 252 -13.94 -17.24 4.31
N MET A 253 -14.34 -18.50 4.10
CA MET A 253 -14.94 -19.33 5.14
C MET A 253 -13.98 -19.65 6.29
N GLU A 254 -12.68 -19.76 6.02
CA GLU A 254 -11.65 -20.09 7.01
C GLU A 254 -10.94 -18.87 7.59
N GLY A 255 -11.37 -17.65 7.22
CA GLY A 255 -10.80 -16.40 7.71
C GLY A 255 -9.40 -16.09 7.15
N VAL A 256 -9.05 -16.66 6.00
CA VAL A 256 -7.82 -16.37 5.25
C VAL A 256 -8.11 -15.24 4.26
N ASN A 257 -7.22 -14.25 4.16
CA ASN A 257 -7.36 -13.17 3.19
C ASN A 257 -7.07 -13.70 1.76
N PRO A 258 -8.06 -13.69 0.84
CA PRO A 258 -7.87 -14.24 -0.51
C PRO A 258 -6.87 -13.47 -1.37
N PHE A 259 -6.79 -12.14 -1.21
CA PHE A 259 -5.84 -11.29 -1.93
C PHE A 259 -4.41 -11.60 -1.51
N ARG A 260 -4.17 -11.74 -0.19
CA ARG A 260 -2.86 -12.17 0.32
C ARG A 260 -2.48 -13.53 -0.25
N ALA A 261 -3.41 -14.49 -0.19
CA ALA A 261 -3.15 -15.84 -0.66
C ALA A 261 -2.78 -15.84 -2.16
N ARG A 262 -3.56 -15.15 -3.00
CA ARG A 262 -3.28 -15.00 -4.44
C ARG A 262 -1.89 -14.45 -4.71
N PHE A 263 -1.52 -13.39 -4.00
CA PHE A 263 -0.22 -12.74 -4.16
C PHE A 263 0.93 -13.67 -3.77
N LEU A 264 0.84 -14.29 -2.59
CA LEU A 264 1.86 -15.21 -2.09
C LEU A 264 2.04 -16.44 -2.97
N LEU A 265 0.93 -17.00 -3.50
CA LEU A 265 0.98 -18.11 -4.45
C LEU A 265 1.64 -17.69 -5.77
N GLY A 266 1.31 -16.51 -6.30
CA GLY A 266 1.95 -15.98 -7.51
C GLY A 266 3.46 -15.81 -7.36
N LEU A 267 3.92 -15.29 -6.21
CA LEU A 267 5.36 -15.24 -5.88
C LEU A 267 5.97 -16.65 -5.82
N ASN A 268 5.32 -17.58 -5.14
CA ASN A 268 5.84 -18.93 -4.98
C ASN A 268 5.96 -19.69 -6.30
N ASP A 269 4.99 -19.50 -7.20
CA ASP A 269 4.93 -20.18 -8.50
C ASP A 269 5.87 -19.55 -9.54
N GLY A 270 6.53 -18.44 -9.17
CA GLY A 270 7.44 -17.70 -10.04
C GLY A 270 6.74 -17.02 -11.21
N GLU A 271 5.46 -16.65 -11.03
CA GLU A 271 4.61 -16.05 -12.07
C GLU A 271 5.24 -14.77 -12.65
N TRP A 272 6.00 -14.06 -11.83
CA TRP A 272 6.56 -12.75 -12.13
C TRP A 272 8.11 -12.71 -12.10
N ASP A 273 8.78 -13.85 -11.91
CA ASP A 273 10.26 -13.91 -11.78
C ASP A 273 10.99 -13.46 -13.06
N LYS A 274 10.31 -13.58 -14.20
CA LYS A 274 10.84 -13.28 -15.54
C LYS A 274 10.38 -11.94 -16.08
N MET A 275 9.71 -11.13 -15.26
CA MET A 275 9.20 -9.82 -15.67
C MET A 275 10.34 -8.81 -15.79
N ASP A 276 10.57 -8.28 -16.99
CA ASP A 276 11.68 -7.36 -17.28
C ASP A 276 11.41 -5.92 -16.83
N ASP A 277 10.14 -5.54 -16.80
CA ASP A 277 9.56 -4.27 -16.36
C ASP A 277 9.07 -4.32 -14.90
N TRP A 278 9.58 -5.25 -14.08
CA TRP A 278 9.13 -5.41 -12.69
C TRP A 278 9.34 -4.14 -11.84
N THR A 279 10.32 -3.31 -12.21
CA THR A 279 10.62 -2.03 -11.57
C THR A 279 9.54 -0.98 -11.80
N ASP A 280 8.83 -1.08 -12.93
CA ASP A 280 7.81 -0.11 -13.34
C ASP A 280 6.46 -0.43 -12.69
N VAL A 281 6.30 -1.66 -12.18
CA VAL A 281 5.02 -2.15 -11.63
C VAL A 281 5.02 -2.35 -10.12
N VAL A 282 6.19 -2.40 -9.47
CA VAL A 282 6.28 -2.74 -8.05
C VAL A 282 5.63 -1.73 -7.12
N GLU A 283 5.52 -0.46 -7.51
CA GLU A 283 4.74 0.56 -6.79
C GLU A 283 3.44 0.95 -7.54
N ASN A 284 3.08 0.20 -8.59
CA ASN A 284 1.94 0.53 -9.44
C ASN A 284 0.64 -0.14 -8.91
N PRO A 285 -0.32 0.63 -8.37
CA PRO A 285 -1.56 0.07 -7.84
C PRO A 285 -2.45 -0.58 -8.91
N ASP A 286 -2.42 -0.09 -10.15
CA ASP A 286 -3.23 -0.66 -11.24
C ASP A 286 -2.73 -2.06 -11.62
N TRP A 287 -1.42 -2.29 -11.55
CA TRP A 287 -0.86 -3.62 -11.75
C TRP A 287 -1.33 -4.59 -10.65
N PHE A 288 -1.28 -4.17 -9.38
CA PHE A 288 -1.80 -4.97 -8.28
C PHE A 288 -3.29 -5.25 -8.43
N ALA A 289 -4.10 -4.27 -8.81
CA ALA A 289 -5.52 -4.49 -9.10
C ALA A 289 -5.71 -5.55 -10.21
N SER A 290 -4.89 -5.49 -11.26
CA SER A 290 -4.99 -6.45 -12.37
C SER A 290 -4.70 -7.89 -11.97
N ILE A 291 -3.69 -8.15 -11.13
CA ILE A 291 -3.36 -9.51 -10.68
C ILE A 291 -4.38 -10.07 -9.66
N MET A 292 -5.16 -9.18 -9.04
CA MET A 292 -6.20 -9.51 -8.07
C MET A 292 -7.58 -9.70 -8.71
N GLU A 293 -7.79 -9.26 -9.95
CA GLU A 293 -9.04 -9.42 -10.70
C GLU A 293 -9.62 -10.87 -10.67
N PRO A 294 -8.81 -11.96 -10.73
CA PRO A 294 -9.34 -13.32 -10.60
C PRO A 294 -10.04 -13.60 -9.27
N ILE A 295 -9.62 -12.92 -8.20
CA ILE A 295 -10.21 -13.06 -6.86
C ILE A 295 -11.57 -12.36 -6.81
N GLU A 296 -11.68 -11.19 -7.43
CA GLU A 296 -12.94 -10.44 -7.50
C GLU A 296 -14.01 -11.15 -8.34
N ARG A 297 -13.58 -11.94 -9.32
CA ARG A 297 -14.47 -12.76 -10.18
C ARG A 297 -14.74 -14.15 -9.65
N ALA A 298 -14.10 -14.54 -8.55
CA ALA A 298 -14.28 -15.86 -7.98
C ALA A 298 -15.69 -16.03 -7.41
N PRO A 299 -16.24 -17.25 -7.41
CA PRO A 299 -17.56 -17.49 -6.85
C PRO A 299 -17.58 -17.17 -5.36
N SER A 300 -18.60 -16.44 -4.91
CA SER A 300 -18.71 -16.07 -3.50
C SER A 300 -19.26 -17.21 -2.64
N VAL A 301 -19.03 -17.13 -1.33
CA VAL A 301 -19.63 -18.06 -0.35
C VAL A 301 -21.16 -18.13 -0.47
N ASP A 302 -21.82 -17.00 -0.77
CA ASP A 302 -23.28 -16.94 -0.87
C ASP A 302 -23.79 -17.57 -2.17
N GLU A 303 -23.06 -17.45 -3.28
CA GLU A 303 -23.38 -18.12 -4.55
C GLU A 303 -23.30 -19.65 -4.44
N ILE A 304 -22.34 -20.16 -3.69
CA ILE A 304 -22.16 -21.61 -3.47
C ILE A 304 -23.12 -22.14 -2.40
N GLY A 305 -23.38 -21.32 -1.38
CA GLY A 305 -24.13 -21.66 -0.19
C GLY A 305 -23.23 -22.21 0.92
N ARG A 306 -23.23 -21.51 2.07
CA ARG A 306 -22.40 -21.83 3.26
C ARG A 306 -22.41 -23.30 3.67
N THR A 307 -23.60 -23.92 3.76
CA THR A 307 -23.72 -25.33 4.17
C THR A 307 -23.06 -26.28 3.18
N LYS A 308 -23.22 -26.00 1.87
CA LYS A 308 -22.62 -26.82 0.81
C LYS A 308 -21.09 -26.67 0.85
N LEU A 309 -20.61 -25.43 0.95
CA LEU A 309 -19.18 -25.14 1.02
C LEU A 309 -18.52 -25.74 2.27
N GLN A 310 -19.15 -25.64 3.44
CA GLN A 310 -18.67 -26.32 4.66
C GLN A 310 -18.52 -27.83 4.47
N SER A 311 -19.51 -28.47 3.82
CA SER A 311 -19.44 -29.91 3.52
C SER A 311 -18.26 -30.24 2.60
N ILE A 312 -18.01 -29.42 1.58
CA ILE A 312 -16.86 -29.57 0.67
C ILE A 312 -15.54 -29.42 1.43
N ILE A 313 -15.42 -28.41 2.31
CA ILE A 313 -14.23 -28.17 3.13
C ILE A 313 -13.92 -29.38 4.01
N GLU A 314 -14.92 -29.95 4.68
CA GLU A 314 -14.72 -31.14 5.53
C GLU A 314 -14.31 -32.39 4.74
N GLN A 315 -14.86 -32.57 3.53
CA GLN A 315 -14.45 -33.63 2.61
C GLN A 315 -12.99 -33.45 2.16
N GLY A 316 -12.59 -32.23 1.79
CA GLY A 316 -11.21 -31.91 1.39
C GLY A 316 -10.21 -32.13 2.53
N LYS A 317 -10.50 -31.63 3.73
CA LYS A 317 -9.67 -31.87 4.93
C LYS A 317 -9.54 -33.37 5.25
N THR A 318 -10.60 -34.13 5.03
CA THR A 318 -10.58 -35.58 5.24
C THR A 318 -9.67 -36.27 4.22
N LYS A 319 -9.72 -35.89 2.94
CA LYS A 319 -8.81 -36.40 1.90
C LYS A 319 -7.35 -36.05 2.23
N LEU A 320 -7.05 -34.79 2.60
CA LEU A 320 -5.69 -34.37 3.01
C LEU A 320 -5.14 -35.19 4.18
N ARG A 321 -5.97 -35.47 5.20
CA ARG A 321 -5.57 -36.32 6.34
C ARG A 321 -5.26 -37.75 5.91
N GLN A 322 -6.04 -38.32 5.00
CA GLN A 322 -5.80 -39.66 4.48
C GLN A 322 -4.49 -39.70 3.70
N GLU A 323 -4.24 -38.77 2.79
CA GLU A 323 -3.01 -38.72 2.00
C GLU A 323 -1.76 -38.50 2.86
N SER A 324 -1.88 -37.72 3.94
CA SER A 324 -0.79 -37.49 4.90
C SER A 324 -0.45 -38.72 5.74
N GLN A 325 -1.35 -39.71 5.87
CA GLN A 325 -1.09 -40.97 6.57
C GLN A 325 -0.32 -41.98 5.71
N PHE A 326 -0.22 -41.74 4.39
CA PHE A 326 0.47 -42.62 3.44
C PHE A 326 1.79 -42.04 2.91
N ARG A 327 2.25 -40.89 3.43
CA ARG A 327 3.57 -40.30 3.17
C ARG A 327 4.45 -40.42 4.41
#